data_AF-A0A6P0RAE2-F1
#
_entry.id   AF-A0A6P0RAE2-F1
#
_cell.length_a   1.000
_cell.length_b   1.000
_cell.length_c   1.000
_cell.angle_alpha   90.00
_cell.angle_beta   90.00
_cell.angle_gamma   90.00
#
_symmetry.space_group_name_H-M   'P 1'
#
loop_
_entity.id
_entity.type
_entity.pdbx_description
1 polymer ?
#
loop_
_entity_poly.entity_id
_entity_poly.type
_entity_poly.pdbx_seq_one_letter_code
_entity_poly.pdbx_strand_id
1 'polypeptide(L)'
;MNQSSSNPKERFKYYGTPGKDFPRFDVNSPLPEEVEPTPRYEAHLGLQVFPTLPLIPLLNWAFGGLAKKLGFRSMIGSSFRTWMPANLSRLHPDKFSDEYFVERRLNGFNPGKLNQVKDQEWQYAVRYETGRYQAEPGGILPEYSEARFTLSDRALHVHSIEYSWKDQVINCFPRDGQDWEKAKYYFRSAEYVFQEIQSHLGRTHMNMDQYAMAFYRNVIKSPIRELLWDHFEGLISIDKKGSSLIIGNTGFIPEASALDAKSVEGVLVEEIAILNYHWSPAIQTLPDPIDNNYFDRAALAMWELLEKYVSEFFANNQQEIQNHWHEIEGMSQDLVTHSIFKPKEKLAINDEKDLQQLCVYVLYHCTFFHSWVNNKQYEDGGDVEYTAIGLWDKDDPNYDAKKVEERYDAQVKLMWTLGSLRYNPAIEFAPLPLKKLLWEYRDRIEPGIPLGWIMMSINI
;
A
#
# COMPACT_ATOMS: atom_id res chain seq x y z
N MET A 1 -21.40 -28.34 12.34
CA MET A 1 -21.74 -27.12 11.57
C MET A 1 -22.23 -26.10 12.57
N ASN A 2 -21.38 -25.15 12.97
CA ASN A 2 -21.88 -24.01 13.74
C ASN A 2 -22.75 -23.19 12.78
N GLN A 3 -24.04 -23.04 13.08
CA GLN A 3 -24.89 -22.09 12.37
C GLN A 3 -24.25 -20.71 12.59
N SER A 4 -23.71 -20.11 11.53
CA SER A 4 -23.28 -18.73 11.60
C SER A 4 -24.48 -17.88 12.01
N SER A 5 -24.27 -16.94 12.92
CA SER A 5 -25.33 -16.00 13.32
C SER A 5 -25.86 -15.29 12.07
N SER A 6 -27.16 -15.09 11.96
CA SER A 6 -27.74 -14.28 10.88
C SER A 6 -27.47 -12.79 11.07
N ASN A 7 -27.04 -12.37 12.26
CA ASN A 7 -26.73 -10.97 12.59
C ASN A 7 -25.33 -10.58 12.09
N PRO A 8 -25.20 -9.67 11.11
CA PRO A 8 -23.90 -9.25 10.59
C PRO A 8 -22.95 -8.73 11.67
N LYS A 9 -23.47 -8.07 12.70
CA LYS A 9 -22.65 -7.50 13.80
C LYS A 9 -21.99 -8.56 14.68
N GLU A 10 -22.53 -9.78 14.71
CA GLU A 10 -21.95 -10.91 15.42
C GLU A 10 -20.92 -11.68 14.59
N ARG A 11 -21.00 -11.57 13.26
CA ARG A 11 -20.10 -12.22 12.31
C ARG A 11 -18.87 -11.37 12.03
N PHE A 12 -19.07 -10.08 11.77
CA PHE A 12 -18.01 -9.10 11.52
C PHE A 12 -17.67 -8.39 12.83
N LYS A 13 -16.80 -9.01 13.64
CA LYS A 13 -16.36 -8.47 14.94
C LYS A 13 -15.17 -7.56 14.75
N TYR A 14 -15.22 -6.37 15.35
CA TYR A 14 -14.08 -5.48 15.41
C TYR A 14 -12.99 -6.03 16.34
N TYR A 15 -11.74 -5.81 15.96
CA TYR A 15 -10.60 -5.99 16.85
C TYR A 15 -10.56 -4.92 17.94
N GLY A 16 -10.14 -5.32 19.14
CA GLY A 16 -9.79 -4.39 20.21
C GLY A 16 -10.95 -3.57 20.76
N THR A 17 -10.62 -2.43 21.35
CA THR A 17 -11.53 -1.50 21.98
C THR A 17 -11.90 -0.37 21.00
N PRO A 18 -13.21 -0.14 20.74
CA PRO A 18 -13.67 0.91 19.84
C PRO A 18 -13.05 2.26 20.16
N GLY A 19 -12.47 2.91 19.14
CA GLY A 19 -11.92 4.24 19.25
C GLY A 19 -10.60 4.37 20.01
N LYS A 20 -9.98 3.25 20.40
CA LYS A 20 -8.62 3.17 20.95
C LYS A 20 -7.69 2.41 20.01
N ASP A 21 -8.10 1.20 19.63
CA ASP A 21 -7.39 0.37 18.67
C ASP A 21 -7.85 0.70 17.25
N PHE A 22 -6.96 0.56 16.26
CA PHE A 22 -7.34 0.91 14.89
C PHE A 22 -8.45 -0.01 14.37
N PRO A 23 -9.49 0.56 13.73
CA PRO A 23 -10.71 -0.15 13.36
C PRO A 23 -10.46 -1.16 12.23
N ARG A 24 -10.52 -2.45 12.56
CA ARG A 24 -10.40 -3.56 11.60
C ARG A 24 -11.14 -4.82 12.06
N PHE A 25 -11.25 -5.82 11.19
CA PHE A 25 -11.71 -7.15 11.55
C PHE A 25 -10.85 -7.81 12.64
N ASP A 26 -11.49 -8.49 13.59
CA ASP A 26 -10.80 -9.29 14.60
C ASP A 26 -10.19 -10.55 13.97
N VAL A 27 -8.87 -10.53 13.80
CA VAL A 27 -8.10 -11.61 13.19
C VAL A 27 -8.18 -12.94 13.95
N ASN A 28 -8.68 -12.96 15.19
CA ASN A 28 -8.94 -14.21 15.93
C ASN A 28 -10.34 -14.77 15.70
N SER A 29 -11.26 -13.98 15.16
CA SER A 29 -12.61 -14.41 14.82
C SER A 29 -12.62 -15.22 13.50
N PRO A 30 -13.52 -16.21 13.36
CA PRO A 30 -13.67 -16.96 12.10
C PRO A 30 -14.14 -16.01 10.99
N LEU A 31 -13.63 -16.18 9.77
CA LEU A 31 -14.07 -15.39 8.64
C LEU A 31 -15.56 -15.68 8.35
N PRO A 32 -16.39 -14.65 8.12
CA PRO A 32 -17.71 -14.85 7.56
C PRO A 32 -17.62 -15.47 6.15
N GLU A 33 -18.55 -16.37 5.82
CA GLU A 33 -18.56 -17.13 4.56
C GLU A 33 -18.43 -16.25 3.31
N GLU A 34 -19.01 -15.04 3.32
CA GLU A 34 -19.01 -14.15 2.17
C GLU A 34 -17.67 -13.48 1.88
N VAL A 35 -16.73 -13.50 2.82
CA VAL A 35 -15.39 -12.93 2.67
C VAL A 35 -14.29 -14.00 2.70
N GLU A 36 -14.67 -15.28 2.75
CA GLU A 36 -13.73 -16.39 2.60
C GLU A 36 -13.09 -16.34 1.20
N PRO A 37 -11.79 -16.64 1.07
CA PRO A 37 -11.13 -16.69 -0.22
C PRO A 37 -11.81 -17.69 -1.17
N THR A 38 -11.97 -17.30 -2.43
CA THR A 38 -12.52 -18.23 -3.42
C THR A 38 -11.48 -19.29 -3.83
N PRO A 39 -11.89 -20.50 -4.25
CA PRO A 39 -10.95 -21.50 -4.77
C PRO A 39 -10.14 -21.00 -5.98
N ARG A 40 -10.72 -20.12 -6.80
CA ARG A 40 -10.03 -19.49 -7.94
C ARG A 40 -8.91 -18.57 -7.45
N TYR A 41 -9.20 -17.77 -6.43
CA TYR A 41 -8.20 -16.92 -5.80
C TYR A 41 -7.05 -17.75 -5.20
N GLU A 42 -7.36 -18.78 -4.42
CA GLU A 42 -6.33 -19.63 -3.80
C GLU A 42 -5.44 -20.32 -4.84
N ALA A 43 -6.03 -20.82 -5.93
CA ALA A 43 -5.29 -21.39 -7.03
C ALA A 43 -4.39 -20.36 -7.72
N HIS A 44 -4.90 -19.14 -7.96
CA HIS A 44 -4.11 -18.06 -8.57
C HIS A 44 -2.93 -17.67 -7.67
N LEU A 45 -3.16 -17.52 -6.37
CA LEU A 45 -2.10 -17.23 -5.40
C LEU A 45 -1.05 -18.35 -5.36
N GLY A 46 -1.47 -19.61 -5.32
CA GLY A 46 -0.55 -20.75 -5.34
C GLY A 46 0.38 -20.77 -6.57
N LEU A 47 -0.09 -20.27 -7.71
CA LEU A 47 0.73 -20.18 -8.93
C LEU A 47 1.76 -19.04 -8.89
N GLN A 48 1.51 -17.94 -8.17
CA GLN A 48 2.38 -16.76 -8.16
C GLN A 48 3.45 -16.76 -7.06
N VAL A 49 3.31 -17.59 -6.02
CA VAL A 49 4.31 -17.76 -4.93
C VAL A 49 5.60 -18.48 -5.39
N PHE A 50 5.71 -18.83 -6.68
CA PHE A 50 6.88 -19.47 -7.29
C PHE A 50 8.02 -18.45 -7.59
N PRO A 51 9.33 -18.79 -7.41
CA PRO A 51 9.93 -20.11 -7.50
C PRO A 51 10.39 -20.70 -6.16
N THR A 52 9.58 -21.61 -5.59
CA THR A 52 10.00 -22.35 -4.39
C THR A 52 9.80 -23.87 -4.38
N LEU A 53 9.10 -24.56 -5.31
CA LEU A 53 9.00 -26.03 -5.23
C LEU A 53 8.59 -26.75 -6.53
N PRO A 54 9.32 -27.75 -7.09
CA PRO A 54 8.72 -28.61 -8.12
C PRO A 54 7.42 -29.23 -7.57
N LEU A 55 6.36 -29.17 -8.37
CA LEU A 55 4.99 -29.70 -8.14
C LEU A 55 4.88 -30.75 -7.00
N ILE A 56 4.44 -30.32 -5.80
CA ILE A 56 3.98 -31.21 -4.71
C ILE A 56 2.57 -30.72 -4.26
N PRO A 57 1.63 -31.63 -3.90
CA PRO A 57 0.19 -31.31 -3.81
C PRO A 57 -0.20 -30.32 -2.69
N LEU A 58 -1.29 -29.60 -2.98
CA LEU A 58 -1.94 -28.46 -2.30
C LEU A 58 -2.25 -28.56 -0.78
N LEU A 59 -1.97 -29.67 -0.08
CA LEU A 59 -2.62 -29.96 1.21
C LEU A 59 -1.88 -29.52 2.49
N ASN A 60 -0.70 -28.90 2.40
CA ASN A 60 0.14 -28.59 3.58
C ASN A 60 0.57 -27.11 3.65
N TRP A 61 -0.37 -26.19 3.46
CA TRP A 61 -0.15 -24.74 3.60
C TRP A 61 -0.21 -24.25 5.06
N ALA A 62 0.38 -25.02 5.99
CA ALA A 62 0.70 -24.54 7.32
C ALA A 62 2.11 -23.92 7.28
N PHE A 63 2.17 -22.59 7.17
CA PHE A 63 3.41 -21.81 7.32
C PHE A 63 3.90 -21.91 8.77
N GLY A 64 4.52 -23.04 9.10
CA GLY A 64 5.09 -23.34 10.41
C GLY A 64 6.32 -24.22 10.24
N GLY A 65 7.50 -23.60 10.33
CA GLY A 65 8.75 -24.27 10.70
C GLY A 65 9.41 -25.26 9.72
N LEU A 66 8.70 -25.87 8.76
CA LEU A 66 9.28 -26.96 7.95
C LEU A 66 10.04 -26.47 6.69
N ALA A 67 9.64 -25.34 6.10
CA ALA A 67 10.44 -24.66 5.07
C ALA A 67 11.78 -24.12 5.60
N LYS A 68 11.88 -23.88 6.92
CA LYS A 68 13.15 -23.61 7.63
C LYS A 68 14.06 -24.84 7.70
N LYS A 69 13.54 -26.06 7.49
CA LYS A 69 14.25 -27.33 7.79
C LYS A 69 14.61 -28.17 6.56
N LEU A 70 13.96 -27.96 5.42
CA LEU A 70 14.25 -28.67 4.17
C LEU A 70 14.96 -27.76 3.16
N GLY A 71 16.27 -27.62 3.33
CA GLY A 71 17.27 -27.75 2.25
C GLY A 71 17.12 -26.96 0.94
N PHE A 72 16.25 -25.96 0.81
CA PHE A 72 16.10 -25.25 -0.47
C PHE A 72 17.36 -24.45 -0.83
N ARG A 73 18.11 -23.99 0.18
CA ARG A 73 19.42 -23.36 0.01
C ARG A 73 20.50 -24.27 -0.57
N SER A 74 20.45 -25.59 -0.34
CA SER A 74 21.44 -26.49 -0.92
C SER A 74 21.21 -26.75 -2.41
N MET A 75 20.04 -26.40 -2.95
CA MET A 75 19.71 -26.54 -4.38
C MET A 75 19.93 -25.27 -5.21
N ILE A 76 20.02 -24.08 -4.59
CA ILE A 76 20.02 -22.80 -5.34
C ILE A 76 21.31 -21.99 -5.18
N GLY A 77 22.18 -22.35 -4.22
CA GLY A 77 23.45 -21.65 -4.01
C GLY A 77 23.27 -20.13 -3.79
N SER A 78 24.32 -19.34 -4.03
CA SER A 78 24.33 -17.87 -3.95
C SER A 78 23.50 -17.15 -5.02
N SER A 79 22.67 -17.89 -5.78
CA SER A 79 22.07 -17.43 -7.05
C SER A 79 20.58 -17.11 -7.01
N PHE A 80 19.88 -17.26 -5.87
CA PHE A 80 18.40 -17.15 -5.81
C PHE A 80 17.85 -15.88 -6.47
N ARG A 81 18.38 -14.70 -6.11
CA ARG A 81 17.94 -13.41 -6.67
C ARG A 81 18.22 -13.26 -8.18
N THR A 82 19.21 -13.99 -8.70
CA THR A 82 19.51 -14.00 -10.15
C THR A 82 18.50 -14.83 -10.96
N TRP A 83 17.78 -15.76 -10.32
CA TRP A 83 16.69 -16.53 -10.95
C TRP A 83 15.33 -15.83 -10.88
N MET A 84 15.18 -14.83 -10.01
CA MET A 84 13.93 -14.10 -9.88
C MET A 84 13.66 -13.31 -11.16
N PRO A 85 12.42 -13.34 -11.71
CA PRO A 85 12.07 -12.68 -12.96
C PRO A 85 12.53 -11.23 -12.95
N ALA A 86 13.10 -10.71 -14.04
CA ALA A 86 13.63 -9.34 -14.07
C ALA A 86 12.54 -8.29 -13.78
N ASN A 87 12.94 -7.13 -13.25
CA ASN A 87 12.06 -6.01 -12.94
C ASN A 87 12.60 -4.71 -13.55
N LEU A 88 11.85 -3.61 -13.39
CA LEU A 88 12.20 -2.31 -13.96
C LEU A 88 13.60 -1.86 -13.53
N SER A 89 13.87 -1.78 -12.23
CA SER A 89 15.17 -1.33 -11.70
C SER A 89 16.35 -2.17 -12.19
N ARG A 90 16.27 -3.51 -12.21
CA ARG A 90 17.36 -4.36 -12.73
C ARG A 90 17.62 -4.23 -14.23
N LEU A 91 16.58 -3.92 -15.00
CA LEU A 91 16.67 -3.78 -16.45
C LEU A 91 17.00 -2.35 -16.88
N HIS A 92 16.93 -1.38 -15.97
CA HIS A 92 17.19 0.01 -16.27
C HIS A 92 18.70 0.30 -16.20
N PRO A 93 19.38 0.62 -17.33
CA PRO A 93 20.84 0.79 -17.35
C PRO A 93 21.30 1.94 -16.44
N ASP A 94 20.47 2.98 -16.33
CA ASP A 94 20.76 4.18 -15.55
C ASP A 94 20.00 4.21 -14.22
N LYS A 95 19.75 3.04 -13.59
CA LYS A 95 18.97 2.93 -12.34
C LYS A 95 19.51 3.77 -11.16
N PHE A 96 20.76 4.21 -11.25
CA PHE A 96 21.41 5.07 -10.26
C PHE A 96 21.47 6.55 -10.67
N SER A 97 21.04 6.92 -11.88
CA SER A 97 21.02 8.32 -12.32
C SER A 97 20.11 9.20 -11.47
N ASP A 98 20.37 10.49 -11.51
CA ASP A 98 19.53 11.49 -10.84
C ASP A 98 18.16 11.61 -11.52
N GLU A 99 18.12 11.42 -12.83
CA GLU A 99 16.89 11.40 -13.63
C GLU A 99 15.99 10.23 -13.21
N TYR A 100 16.53 9.02 -13.11
CA TYR A 100 15.79 7.86 -12.59
C TYR A 100 15.42 8.06 -11.12
N PHE A 101 16.29 8.73 -10.34
CA PHE A 101 15.97 9.09 -8.97
C PHE A 101 14.75 10.03 -8.89
N VAL A 102 14.62 11.02 -9.77
CA VAL A 102 13.41 11.86 -9.80
C VAL A 102 12.20 11.08 -10.29
N GLU A 103 12.35 10.29 -11.36
CA GLU A 103 11.27 9.51 -11.98
C GLU A 103 10.55 8.61 -10.98
N ARG A 104 11.30 7.87 -10.14
CA ARG A 104 10.69 6.97 -9.14
C ARG A 104 9.93 7.68 -8.02
N ARG A 105 10.24 8.94 -7.72
CA ARG A 105 9.47 9.76 -6.76
C ARG A 105 8.19 10.33 -7.36
N LEU A 106 8.15 10.47 -8.69
CA LEU A 106 6.94 10.86 -9.41
C LEU A 106 6.03 9.66 -9.68
N ASN A 107 6.58 8.51 -10.13
CA ASN A 107 5.77 7.42 -10.68
C ASN A 107 6.07 6.02 -10.11
N GLY A 108 6.93 5.93 -9.10
CA GLY A 108 7.27 4.67 -8.46
C GLY A 108 6.20 4.18 -7.48
N PHE A 109 6.58 3.20 -6.65
CA PHE A 109 5.71 2.59 -5.65
C PHE A 109 5.23 3.52 -4.50
N ASN A 110 5.83 4.71 -4.34
CA ASN A 110 5.50 5.68 -3.29
C ASN A 110 5.25 7.08 -3.86
N PRO A 111 4.25 7.24 -4.73
CA PRO A 111 4.02 8.51 -5.40
C PRO A 111 3.34 9.53 -4.46
N GLY A 112 3.27 10.80 -4.88
CA GLY A 112 2.47 11.83 -4.20
C GLY A 112 3.04 12.29 -2.85
N LYS A 113 4.37 12.17 -2.65
CA LYS A 113 5.07 12.58 -1.41
C LYS A 113 5.87 13.87 -1.56
N LEU A 114 5.93 14.45 -2.76
CA LEU A 114 6.60 15.73 -3.03
C LEU A 114 5.78 16.89 -2.49
N ASN A 115 6.35 17.64 -1.54
CA ASN A 115 5.70 18.80 -0.93
C ASN A 115 6.36 20.08 -1.44
N GLN A 116 5.55 21.09 -1.74
CA GLN A 116 6.06 22.41 -2.12
C GLN A 116 6.72 23.08 -0.90
N VAL A 117 7.90 23.67 -1.12
CA VAL A 117 8.64 24.44 -0.12
C VAL A 117 8.75 25.89 -0.60
N LYS A 118 8.62 26.84 0.33
CA LYS A 118 8.73 28.28 0.06
C LYS A 118 10.01 28.83 0.66
N ASP A 119 10.50 29.92 0.07
CA ASP A 119 11.65 30.68 0.58
C ASP A 119 12.95 29.86 0.67
N GLN A 120 13.13 28.90 -0.25
CA GLN A 120 14.33 28.07 -0.38
C GLN A 120 14.83 28.07 -1.83
N GLU A 121 16.08 27.63 -2.03
CA GLU A 121 16.66 27.46 -3.38
C GLU A 121 15.97 26.34 -4.19
N TRP A 122 15.41 25.35 -3.49
CA TRP A 122 14.58 24.28 -4.05
C TRP A 122 13.09 24.57 -3.90
N GLN A 123 12.27 24.03 -4.81
CA GLN A 123 10.82 24.26 -4.84
C GLN A 123 10.04 23.10 -4.20
N TYR A 124 10.64 21.92 -4.14
CA TYR A 124 9.99 20.71 -3.64
C TYR A 124 10.91 19.93 -2.70
N ALA A 125 10.32 19.23 -1.74
CA ALA A 125 11.04 18.29 -0.88
C ALA A 125 10.19 17.07 -0.52
N VAL A 126 10.86 15.96 -0.28
CA VAL A 126 10.30 14.78 0.40
C VAL A 126 11.10 14.55 1.66
N ARG A 127 10.41 14.44 2.80
CA ARG A 127 11.01 14.33 4.13
C ARG A 127 10.47 13.13 4.87
N TYR A 128 11.38 12.37 5.47
CA TYR A 128 11.09 11.26 6.37
C TYR A 128 11.69 11.56 7.74
N GLU A 129 10.83 11.64 8.76
CA GLU A 129 11.23 11.79 10.15
C GLU A 129 11.06 10.46 10.88
N THR A 130 12.18 9.88 11.32
CA THR A 130 12.20 8.56 11.93
C THR A 130 12.79 8.52 13.34
N GLY A 131 13.37 9.61 13.84
CA GLY A 131 14.08 9.64 15.13
C GLY A 131 13.22 9.31 16.36
N ARG A 132 11.89 9.28 16.21
CA ARG A 132 10.94 8.81 17.24
C ARG A 132 10.78 7.29 17.26
N TYR A 133 11.30 6.59 16.26
CA TYR A 133 11.19 5.15 16.10
C TYR A 133 12.53 4.49 16.39
N GLN A 134 12.47 3.26 16.90
CA GLN A 134 13.65 2.53 17.31
C GLN A 134 14.11 1.57 16.22
N ALA A 135 15.38 1.69 15.83
CA ALA A 135 16.05 0.69 15.02
C ALA A 135 16.50 -0.50 15.88
N GLU A 136 16.46 -1.71 15.33
CA GLU A 136 17.06 -2.88 15.97
C GLU A 136 18.60 -2.75 16.03
N PRO A 137 19.28 -3.43 16.98
CA PRO A 137 20.74 -3.42 17.05
C PRO A 137 21.40 -3.81 15.72
N GLY A 138 22.36 -3.00 15.25
CA GLY A 138 23.00 -3.14 13.95
C GLY A 138 22.18 -2.65 12.74
N GLY A 139 20.92 -2.27 12.94
CA GLY A 139 20.09 -1.63 11.93
C GLY A 139 20.46 -0.16 11.72
N ILE A 140 20.43 0.27 10.47
CA ILE A 140 20.59 1.67 10.08
C ILE A 140 19.21 2.23 9.74
N LEU A 141 18.82 3.26 10.48
CA LEU A 141 17.67 4.09 10.14
C LEU A 141 18.04 5.55 10.43
N PRO A 142 18.25 6.39 9.40
CA PRO A 142 18.50 7.80 9.61
C PRO A 142 17.31 8.44 10.33
N GLU A 143 17.55 9.04 11.51
CA GLU A 143 16.51 9.75 12.28
C GLU A 143 15.76 10.80 11.44
N TYR A 144 16.43 11.31 10.41
CA TYR A 144 15.90 12.25 9.45
C TYR A 144 16.53 12.00 8.08
N SER A 145 15.73 12.14 7.03
CA SER A 145 16.20 12.22 5.65
C SER A 145 15.29 13.11 4.81
N GLU A 146 15.86 14.01 4.02
CA GLU A 146 15.14 14.92 3.14
C GLU A 146 15.84 15.03 1.78
N ALA A 147 15.11 14.70 0.72
CA ALA A 147 15.52 14.97 -0.65
C ALA A 147 14.87 16.27 -1.12
N ARG A 148 15.67 17.15 -1.71
CA ARG A 148 15.29 18.50 -2.16
C ARG A 148 15.35 18.55 -3.68
N PHE A 149 14.43 19.25 -4.33
CA PHE A 149 14.29 19.26 -5.78
C PHE A 149 14.03 20.66 -6.31
N THR A 150 14.73 21.02 -7.38
CA THR A 150 14.47 22.22 -8.17
C THR A 150 13.57 21.90 -9.35
N LEU A 151 12.80 22.89 -9.79
CA LEU A 151 11.97 22.82 -10.99
C LEU A 151 12.53 23.77 -12.04
N SER A 152 12.87 23.25 -13.22
CA SER A 152 13.25 24.03 -14.39
C SER A 152 12.69 23.39 -15.65
N ASP A 153 12.18 24.20 -16.58
CA ASP A 153 11.66 23.72 -17.86
C ASP A 153 10.66 22.56 -17.76
N ARG A 154 9.77 22.60 -16.75
CA ARG A 154 8.75 21.55 -16.47
C ARG A 154 9.34 20.18 -16.12
N ALA A 155 10.61 20.14 -15.70
CA ALA A 155 11.30 18.95 -15.20
C ALA A 155 11.82 19.20 -13.78
N LEU A 156 11.65 18.18 -12.92
CA LEU A 156 12.26 18.18 -11.59
C LEU A 156 13.69 17.68 -11.68
N HIS A 157 14.57 18.31 -10.93
CA HIS A 157 15.95 17.90 -10.75
C HIS A 157 16.24 17.76 -9.26
N VAL A 158 16.93 16.71 -8.87
CA VAL A 158 17.38 16.56 -7.49
C VAL A 158 18.47 17.60 -7.20
N HIS A 159 18.30 18.35 -6.13
CA HIS A 159 19.19 19.42 -5.70
C HIS A 159 20.22 18.91 -4.69
N SER A 160 19.74 18.27 -3.62
CA SER A 160 20.56 17.75 -2.54
C SER A 160 19.76 16.74 -1.70
N ILE A 161 20.48 15.94 -0.91
CA ILE A 161 19.90 15.06 0.10
C ILE A 161 20.58 15.35 1.43
N GLU A 162 19.78 15.67 2.41
CA GLU A 162 20.21 15.83 3.80
C GLU A 162 19.73 14.63 4.61
N TYR A 163 20.60 14.06 5.45
CA TYR A 163 20.22 12.96 6.32
C TYR A 163 21.05 12.94 7.60
N SER A 164 20.50 12.36 8.66
CA SER A 164 21.23 12.16 9.91
C SER A 164 22.03 10.86 9.92
N TRP A 165 23.21 10.90 10.52
CA TRP A 165 24.10 9.75 10.67
C TRP A 165 24.99 9.92 11.91
N LYS A 166 24.88 9.00 12.88
CA LYS A 166 25.73 8.98 14.10
C LYS A 166 25.88 10.37 14.75
N ASP A 167 24.75 10.98 15.10
CA ASP A 167 24.65 12.32 15.71
C ASP A 167 25.13 13.50 14.83
N GLN A 168 25.35 13.28 13.54
CA GLN A 168 25.71 14.31 12.57
C GLN A 168 24.60 14.49 11.54
N VAL A 169 24.50 15.70 10.99
CA VAL A 169 23.70 15.98 9.80
C VAL A 169 24.65 16.08 8.61
N ILE A 170 24.41 15.23 7.61
CA ILE A 170 25.18 15.19 6.38
C ILE A 170 24.32 15.78 5.27
N ASN A 171 24.88 16.70 4.50
CA ASN A 171 24.25 17.25 3.30
C ASN A 171 25.11 16.89 2.09
N CYS A 172 24.51 16.16 1.14
CA CYS A 172 25.17 15.68 -0.07
C CYS A 172 24.52 16.29 -1.31
N PHE A 173 25.35 16.55 -2.31
CA PHE A 173 25.00 17.12 -3.61
C PHE A 173 25.40 16.18 -4.75
N PRO A 174 24.80 16.31 -5.95
CA PRO A 174 25.12 15.47 -7.12
C PRO A 174 26.61 15.35 -7.49
N ARG A 175 27.43 16.32 -7.09
CA ARG A 175 28.88 16.34 -7.40
C ARG A 175 29.73 15.57 -6.38
N ASP A 176 29.14 15.04 -5.31
CA ASP A 176 29.86 14.39 -4.22
C ASP A 176 30.17 12.90 -4.49
N GLY A 177 30.00 12.44 -5.74
CA GLY A 177 30.44 11.12 -6.19
C GLY A 177 29.82 9.97 -5.40
N GLN A 178 30.63 9.17 -4.71
CA GLN A 178 30.14 8.00 -3.97
C GLN A 178 29.27 8.38 -2.76
N ASP A 179 29.53 9.52 -2.13
CA ASP A 179 28.72 10.00 -1.01
C ASP A 179 27.31 10.37 -1.49
N TRP A 180 27.19 10.88 -2.72
CA TRP A 180 25.91 11.15 -3.37
C TRP A 180 25.10 9.87 -3.62
N GLU A 181 25.72 8.83 -4.17
CA GLU A 181 25.05 7.54 -4.39
C GLU A 181 24.59 6.90 -3.08
N LYS A 182 25.42 7.01 -2.03
CA LYS A 182 25.08 6.55 -0.69
C LYS A 182 23.89 7.31 -0.10
N ALA A 183 23.87 8.64 -0.23
CA ALA A 183 22.76 9.48 0.22
C ALA A 183 21.45 9.09 -0.49
N LYS A 184 21.48 8.90 -1.81
CA LYS A 184 20.32 8.41 -2.58
C LYS A 184 19.86 7.03 -2.11
N TYR A 185 20.77 6.11 -1.84
CA TYR A 185 20.42 4.76 -1.35
C TYR A 185 19.78 4.79 0.05
N TYR A 186 20.32 5.61 0.97
CA TYR A 186 19.74 5.80 2.30
C TYR A 186 18.35 6.42 2.25
N PHE A 187 18.17 7.43 1.41
CA PHE A 187 16.87 8.04 1.18
C PHE A 187 15.86 7.02 0.63
N ARG A 188 16.23 6.24 -0.38
CA ARG A 188 15.36 5.19 -0.96
C ARG A 188 14.98 4.11 0.04
N SER A 189 15.88 3.76 0.96
CA SER A 189 15.58 2.79 2.00
C SER A 189 14.56 3.33 3.02
N ALA A 190 14.73 4.58 3.48
CA ALA A 190 13.74 5.22 4.34
C ALA A 190 12.39 5.33 3.63
N GLU A 191 12.38 5.76 2.37
CA GLU A 191 11.18 5.80 1.52
C GLU A 191 10.47 4.46 1.44
N TYR A 192 11.21 3.37 1.26
CA TYR A 192 10.64 2.03 1.18
C TYR A 192 9.91 1.64 2.48
N VAL A 193 10.51 1.89 3.64
CA VAL A 193 9.86 1.62 4.93
C VAL A 193 8.50 2.33 5.04
N PHE A 194 8.44 3.62 4.71
CA PHE A 194 7.19 4.37 4.80
C PHE A 194 6.22 4.08 3.65
N GLN A 195 6.71 3.68 2.49
CA GLN A 195 5.87 3.19 1.40
C GLN A 195 5.07 1.97 1.84
N GLU A 196 5.73 0.96 2.41
CA GLU A 196 5.03 -0.25 2.88
C GLU A 196 4.11 0.03 4.06
N ILE A 197 4.53 0.83 5.05
CA ILE A 197 3.72 1.02 6.26
C ILE A 197 2.60 2.05 6.04
N GLN A 198 2.91 3.22 5.48
CA GLN A 198 1.92 4.30 5.33
C GLN A 198 1.10 4.14 4.05
N SER A 199 1.77 4.10 2.90
CA SER A 199 1.09 4.22 1.60
C SER A 199 0.38 2.93 1.22
N HIS A 200 1.02 1.78 1.44
CA HIS A 200 0.44 0.47 1.17
C HIS A 200 -0.43 0.02 2.34
N LEU A 201 0.14 -0.50 3.42
CA LEU A 201 -0.62 -1.10 4.53
C LEU A 201 -1.61 -0.12 5.19
N GLY A 202 -1.17 1.10 5.50
CA GLY A 202 -1.99 2.10 6.20
C GLY A 202 -3.13 2.64 5.37
N ARG A 203 -2.82 3.31 4.25
CA ARG A 203 -3.78 4.02 3.40
C ARG A 203 -4.66 3.10 2.55
N THR A 204 -4.25 1.86 2.27
CA THR A 204 -5.08 0.89 1.56
C THR A 204 -5.70 -0.09 2.54
N HIS A 205 -4.99 -1.14 2.93
CA HIS A 205 -5.53 -2.28 3.70
C HIS A 205 -6.27 -1.84 4.96
N MET A 206 -5.55 -1.29 5.94
CA MET A 206 -6.12 -0.99 7.25
C MET A 206 -7.15 0.15 7.19
N ASN A 207 -6.93 1.14 6.33
CA ASN A 207 -7.89 2.21 6.09
C ASN A 207 -9.16 1.71 5.41
N MET A 208 -9.08 0.75 4.48
CA MET A 208 -10.26 0.18 3.82
C MET A 208 -11.00 -0.83 4.69
N ASP A 209 -10.30 -1.58 5.56
CA ASP A 209 -10.90 -2.57 6.46
C ASP A 209 -11.97 -1.91 7.35
N GLN A 210 -11.76 -0.71 7.89
CA GLN A 210 -12.80 0.00 8.66
C GLN A 210 -14.08 0.29 7.85
N TYR A 211 -13.96 0.67 6.57
CA TYR A 211 -15.11 0.93 5.71
C TYR A 211 -15.80 -0.38 5.35
N ALA A 212 -15.03 -1.42 5.04
CA ALA A 212 -15.56 -2.76 4.79
C ALA A 212 -16.31 -3.31 6.01
N MET A 213 -15.76 -3.16 7.21
CA MET A 213 -16.38 -3.57 8.46
C MET A 213 -17.70 -2.84 8.70
N ALA A 214 -17.73 -1.52 8.59
CA ALA A 214 -18.97 -0.75 8.74
C ALA A 214 -20.01 -1.11 7.66
N PHE A 215 -19.56 -1.34 6.42
CA PHE A 215 -20.38 -1.77 5.30
C PHE A 215 -21.02 -3.14 5.56
N TYR A 216 -20.21 -4.18 5.77
CA TYR A 216 -20.69 -5.56 5.94
C TYR A 216 -21.61 -5.71 7.16
N ARG A 217 -21.44 -4.87 8.19
CA ARG A 217 -22.24 -4.89 9.41
C ARG A 217 -23.62 -4.25 9.27
N ASN A 218 -23.84 -3.38 8.28
CA ASN A 218 -25.03 -2.54 8.22
C ASN A 218 -25.73 -2.51 6.85
N VAL A 219 -25.02 -2.67 5.73
CA VAL A 219 -25.57 -2.50 4.37
C VAL A 219 -26.01 -3.86 3.79
N ILE A 220 -27.33 -4.08 3.74
CA ILE A 220 -27.95 -5.37 3.40
C ILE A 220 -28.85 -5.24 2.17
N LYS A 221 -29.76 -4.26 2.16
CA LYS A 221 -30.75 -4.08 1.08
C LYS A 221 -30.52 -2.82 0.27
N SER A 222 -29.81 -1.83 0.82
CA SER A 222 -29.50 -0.61 0.08
C SER A 222 -28.74 -0.94 -1.22
N PRO A 223 -29.06 -0.30 -2.36
CA PRO A 223 -28.32 -0.46 -3.62
C PRO A 223 -26.82 -0.20 -3.49
N ILE A 224 -26.39 0.58 -2.49
CA ILE A 224 -24.96 0.79 -2.16
C ILE A 224 -24.21 -0.54 -1.99
N ARG A 225 -24.91 -1.61 -1.60
CA ARG A 225 -24.36 -2.96 -1.60
C ARG A 225 -23.82 -3.35 -2.97
N GLU A 226 -24.57 -3.17 -4.04
CA GLU A 226 -24.15 -3.51 -5.40
C GLU A 226 -22.96 -2.66 -5.86
N LEU A 227 -22.89 -1.40 -5.41
CA LEU A 227 -21.80 -0.50 -5.77
C LEU A 227 -20.47 -0.86 -5.10
N LEU A 228 -20.49 -1.32 -3.84
CA LEU A 228 -19.26 -1.49 -3.05
C LEU A 228 -18.84 -2.94 -2.81
N TRP A 229 -19.75 -3.90 -2.92
CA TRP A 229 -19.51 -5.30 -2.52
C TRP A 229 -18.27 -5.91 -3.17
N ASP A 230 -18.18 -5.84 -4.50
CA ASP A 230 -17.07 -6.44 -5.26
C ASP A 230 -15.74 -5.73 -5.01
N HIS A 231 -15.76 -4.47 -4.56
CA HIS A 231 -14.57 -3.69 -4.25
C HIS A 231 -13.97 -4.01 -2.87
N PHE A 232 -14.70 -4.74 -2.03
CA PHE A 232 -14.21 -5.29 -0.77
C PHE A 232 -13.89 -6.80 -0.85
N GLU A 233 -14.09 -7.46 -2.00
CA GLU A 233 -13.75 -8.88 -2.18
C GLU A 233 -12.27 -9.13 -1.82
N GLY A 234 -12.03 -10.03 -0.86
CA GLY A 234 -10.69 -10.43 -0.44
C GLY A 234 -10.01 -9.54 0.59
N LEU A 235 -10.52 -8.33 0.86
CA LEU A 235 -9.85 -7.37 1.75
C LEU A 235 -9.72 -7.90 3.19
N ILE A 236 -10.83 -8.32 3.80
CA ILE A 236 -10.80 -8.81 5.19
C ILE A 236 -9.99 -10.11 5.31
N SER A 237 -10.07 -10.99 4.31
CA SER A 237 -9.34 -12.26 4.34
C SER A 237 -7.84 -12.06 4.16
N ILE A 238 -7.43 -11.13 3.29
CA ILE A 238 -6.01 -10.84 3.09
C ILE A 238 -5.42 -10.05 4.25
N ASP A 239 -6.16 -9.11 4.85
CA ASP A 239 -5.71 -8.38 6.04
C ASP A 239 -5.56 -9.30 7.25
N LYS A 240 -6.50 -10.24 7.43
CA LYS A 240 -6.38 -11.31 8.43
C LYS A 240 -5.13 -12.15 8.20
N LYS A 241 -4.85 -12.52 6.95
CA LYS A 241 -3.66 -13.32 6.60
C LYS A 241 -2.36 -12.53 6.78
N GLY A 242 -2.34 -11.26 6.42
CA GLY A 242 -1.21 -10.34 6.57
C GLY A 242 -0.89 -9.99 8.02
N SER A 243 -1.87 -10.08 8.93
CA SER A 243 -1.71 -9.68 10.33
C SER A 243 -0.57 -10.36 11.09
N SER A 244 -0.18 -11.57 10.73
CA SER A 244 0.97 -12.28 11.31
C SER A 244 2.16 -12.46 10.36
N LEU A 245 1.93 -12.27 9.05
CA LEU A 245 2.96 -12.42 8.02
C LEU A 245 3.71 -11.11 7.74
N ILE A 246 3.06 -9.95 7.89
CA ILE A 246 3.59 -8.64 7.50
C ILE A 246 3.94 -7.79 8.72
N ILE A 247 3.09 -7.83 9.75
CA ILE A 247 3.25 -7.06 10.99
C ILE A 247 3.43 -7.96 12.21
N GLY A 248 3.68 -7.35 13.37
CA GLY A 248 3.96 -8.04 14.63
C GLY A 248 5.41 -8.51 14.73
N ASN A 249 5.77 -9.11 15.88
CA ASN A 249 7.17 -9.41 16.23
C ASN A 249 7.92 -10.32 15.25
N THR A 250 7.19 -11.07 14.42
CA THR A 250 7.75 -11.98 13.40
C THR A 250 7.21 -11.68 12.00
N GLY A 251 6.63 -10.49 11.81
CA GLY A 251 6.15 -10.05 10.51
C GLY A 251 7.31 -9.61 9.61
N PHE A 252 7.09 -9.65 8.30
CA PHE A 252 8.08 -9.24 7.31
C PHE A 252 8.63 -7.84 7.56
N ILE A 253 7.78 -6.83 7.83
CA ILE A 253 8.24 -5.44 7.94
C ILE A 253 9.22 -5.29 9.11
N PRO A 254 8.90 -5.73 10.36
CA PRO A 254 9.86 -5.67 11.44
C PRO A 254 11.10 -6.56 11.24
N GLU A 255 10.96 -7.72 10.58
CA GLU A 255 12.09 -8.62 10.36
C GLU A 255 13.05 -8.14 9.27
N ALA A 256 12.53 -7.52 8.20
CA ALA A 256 13.29 -7.12 7.02
C ALA A 256 13.76 -5.66 7.07
N SER A 257 12.96 -4.77 7.67
CA SER A 257 13.37 -3.39 7.91
C SER A 257 14.29 -3.29 9.13
N ALA A 258 14.83 -2.09 9.37
CA ALA A 258 15.54 -1.81 10.61
C ALA A 258 14.60 -1.47 11.78
N LEU A 259 13.29 -1.28 11.55
CA LEU A 259 12.34 -0.87 12.59
C LEU A 259 11.88 -2.02 13.47
N ASP A 260 11.79 -1.79 14.78
CA ASP A 260 11.14 -2.74 15.67
C ASP A 260 9.61 -2.82 15.46
N ALA A 261 9.00 -3.92 15.91
CA ALA A 261 7.58 -4.18 15.67
C ALA A 261 6.65 -3.13 16.30
N LYS A 262 7.04 -2.57 17.46
CA LYS A 262 6.27 -1.53 18.14
C LYS A 262 6.29 -0.22 17.35
N SER A 263 7.42 0.12 16.75
CA SER A 263 7.57 1.31 15.92
C SER A 263 6.77 1.18 14.63
N VAL A 264 6.74 0.00 14.01
CA VAL A 264 5.88 -0.29 12.84
C VAL A 264 4.41 -0.06 13.18
N GLU A 265 3.93 -0.57 14.32
CA GLU A 265 2.56 -0.32 14.79
C GLU A 265 2.32 1.17 15.07
N GLY A 266 3.29 1.87 15.67
CA GLY A 266 3.22 3.31 15.92
C GLY A 266 3.05 4.13 14.64
N VAL A 267 3.87 3.89 13.61
CA VAL A 267 3.75 4.54 12.29
C VAL A 267 2.36 4.31 11.71
N LEU A 268 1.87 3.07 11.76
CA LEU A 268 0.58 2.69 11.20
C LEU A 268 -0.59 3.40 11.90
N VAL A 269 -0.58 3.44 13.24
CA VAL A 269 -1.60 4.14 14.03
C VAL A 269 -1.62 5.63 13.74
N GLU A 270 -0.45 6.27 13.66
CA GLU A 270 -0.35 7.70 13.33
C GLU A 270 -0.88 8.02 11.93
N GLU A 271 -0.58 7.16 10.95
CA GLU A 271 -1.09 7.33 9.59
C GLU A 271 -2.62 7.19 9.55
N ILE A 272 -3.18 6.12 10.12
CA ILE A 272 -4.64 5.88 10.11
C ILE A 272 -5.39 7.00 10.85
N ALA A 273 -4.79 7.56 11.91
CA ALA A 273 -5.41 8.62 12.72
C ALA A 273 -5.64 9.95 11.96
N ILE A 274 -5.10 10.11 10.75
CA ILE A 274 -5.32 11.31 9.91
C ILE A 274 -6.20 11.06 8.68
N LEU A 275 -6.59 9.81 8.42
CA LEU A 275 -7.34 9.45 7.21
C LEU A 275 -8.85 9.62 7.39
N ASN A 276 -9.49 10.25 6.42
CA ASN A 276 -10.93 10.43 6.35
C ASN A 276 -11.39 10.58 4.89
N TYR A 277 -12.64 10.22 4.61
CA TYR A 277 -13.14 10.16 3.24
C TYR A 277 -13.40 11.53 2.58
N HIS A 278 -13.32 12.65 3.33
CA HIS A 278 -13.40 14.02 2.79
C HIS A 278 -12.04 14.42 2.17
N TRP A 279 -11.64 13.65 1.17
CA TRP A 279 -10.32 13.69 0.55
C TRP A 279 -10.45 13.46 -0.95
N SER A 280 -9.54 14.03 -1.74
CA SER A 280 -9.35 13.70 -3.15
C SER A 280 -7.85 13.78 -3.47
N PRO A 281 -7.37 13.11 -4.55
CA PRO A 281 -5.95 13.15 -4.90
C PRO A 281 -5.45 14.56 -5.23
N ALA A 282 -6.35 15.48 -5.58
CA ALA A 282 -6.01 16.88 -5.85
C ALA A 282 -5.30 17.60 -4.69
N ILE A 283 -5.47 17.13 -3.44
CA ILE A 283 -4.75 17.74 -2.31
C ILE A 283 -3.26 17.34 -2.25
N GLN A 284 -2.86 16.29 -2.99
CA GLN A 284 -1.49 15.77 -3.05
C GLN A 284 -0.82 16.03 -4.40
N THR A 285 -1.57 16.47 -5.41
CA THR A 285 -1.00 16.77 -6.73
C THR A 285 -0.11 18.00 -6.70
N LEU A 286 0.95 17.97 -7.51
CA LEU A 286 1.85 19.09 -7.64
C LEU A 286 1.17 20.25 -8.39
N PRO A 287 1.28 21.49 -7.89
CA PRO A 287 0.63 22.64 -8.52
C PRO A 287 1.29 23.06 -9.84
N ASP A 288 2.59 22.79 -9.99
CA ASP A 288 3.34 23.11 -11.20
C ASP A 288 3.24 22.00 -12.25
N PRO A 289 3.15 22.34 -13.55
CA PRO A 289 3.14 21.34 -14.60
C PRO A 289 4.51 20.66 -14.72
N ILE A 290 4.54 19.34 -14.50
CA ILE A 290 5.72 18.49 -14.63
C ILE A 290 5.43 17.42 -15.68
N ASP A 291 6.22 17.38 -16.75
CA ASP A 291 5.86 16.62 -17.96
C ASP A 291 5.84 15.11 -17.77
N ASN A 292 6.70 14.58 -16.90
CA ASN A 292 6.81 13.15 -16.59
C ASN A 292 6.09 12.74 -15.29
N ASN A 293 5.19 13.57 -14.76
CA ASN A 293 4.36 13.21 -13.61
C ASN A 293 3.09 12.48 -14.08
N TYR A 294 3.21 11.17 -14.26
CA TYR A 294 2.12 10.32 -14.71
C TYR A 294 1.20 9.89 -13.57
N PHE A 295 1.68 9.83 -12.32
CA PHE A 295 0.84 9.51 -11.17
C PHE A 295 -0.28 10.54 -10.97
N ASP A 296 0.05 11.83 -10.86
CA ASP A 296 -0.98 12.86 -10.61
C ASP A 296 -2.03 12.88 -11.73
N ARG A 297 -1.57 12.75 -12.97
CA ARG A 297 -2.45 12.66 -14.14
C ARG A 297 -3.40 11.47 -14.06
N ALA A 298 -2.89 10.29 -13.73
CA ALA A 298 -3.68 9.07 -13.61
C ALA A 298 -4.62 9.11 -12.38
N ALA A 299 -4.14 9.62 -11.25
CA ALA A 299 -4.89 9.78 -10.01
C ALA A 299 -6.10 10.70 -10.20
N LEU A 300 -5.90 11.87 -10.81
CA LEU A 300 -6.99 12.80 -11.12
C LEU A 300 -7.96 12.23 -12.15
N ALA A 301 -7.46 11.50 -13.16
CA ALA A 301 -8.31 10.83 -14.16
C ALA A 301 -9.21 9.76 -13.53
N MET A 302 -8.63 8.91 -12.66
CA MET A 302 -9.37 7.89 -11.93
C MET A 302 -10.37 8.50 -10.95
N TRP A 303 -10.02 9.60 -10.29
CA TRP A 303 -10.97 10.29 -9.41
C TRP A 303 -12.17 10.83 -10.19
N GLU A 304 -11.93 11.58 -11.27
CA GLU A 304 -12.97 12.18 -12.11
C GLU A 304 -13.91 11.13 -12.71
N LEU A 305 -13.37 10.00 -13.18
CA LEU A 305 -14.22 8.93 -13.73
C LEU A 305 -15.04 8.22 -12.65
N LEU A 306 -14.50 8.07 -11.43
CA LEU A 306 -15.23 7.48 -10.31
C LEU A 306 -16.33 8.42 -9.81
N GLU A 307 -16.12 9.74 -9.80
CA GLU A 307 -17.17 10.72 -9.53
C GLU A 307 -18.32 10.56 -10.53
N LYS A 308 -18.02 10.46 -11.83
CA LYS A 308 -19.04 10.20 -12.87
C LYS A 308 -19.78 8.88 -12.64
N TYR A 309 -19.04 7.79 -12.37
CA TYR A 309 -19.59 6.47 -12.15
C TYR A 309 -20.54 6.44 -10.95
N VAL A 310 -20.11 7.03 -9.81
CA VAL A 310 -20.91 7.09 -8.59
C VAL A 310 -22.12 8.00 -8.77
N SER A 311 -21.96 9.19 -9.36
CA SER A 311 -23.11 10.08 -9.59
C SER A 311 -24.17 9.46 -10.51
N GLU A 312 -23.77 8.73 -11.56
CA GLU A 312 -24.71 8.00 -12.42
C GLU A 312 -25.41 6.87 -11.65
N PHE A 313 -24.68 6.13 -10.82
CA PHE A 313 -25.27 5.09 -9.95
C PHE A 313 -26.33 5.67 -9.02
N PHE A 314 -26.05 6.81 -8.37
CA PHE A 314 -27.00 7.46 -7.46
C PHE A 314 -28.23 7.99 -8.18
N ALA A 315 -28.06 8.63 -9.34
CA ALA A 315 -29.17 9.11 -10.15
C ALA A 315 -30.15 7.98 -10.52
N ASN A 316 -29.63 6.78 -10.78
CA ASN A 316 -30.44 5.61 -11.14
C ASN A 316 -31.08 4.89 -9.93
N ASN A 317 -30.60 5.13 -8.70
CA ASN A 317 -30.99 4.39 -7.50
C ASN A 317 -31.53 5.27 -6.37
N GLN A 318 -31.76 6.58 -6.62
CA GLN A 318 -32.07 7.57 -5.60
C GLN A 318 -33.21 7.13 -4.65
N GLN A 319 -34.35 6.70 -5.19
CA GLN A 319 -35.50 6.30 -4.38
C GLN A 319 -35.19 5.10 -3.47
N GLU A 320 -34.50 4.08 -3.99
CA GLU A 320 -34.18 2.87 -3.24
C GLU A 320 -33.10 3.12 -2.17
N ILE A 321 -32.13 4.00 -2.46
CA ILE A 321 -31.15 4.46 -1.45
C ILE A 321 -31.89 5.15 -0.29
N GLN A 322 -32.85 6.03 -0.58
CA GLN A 322 -33.64 6.72 0.45
C GLN A 322 -34.52 5.75 1.25
N ASN A 323 -35.14 4.76 0.60
CA ASN A 323 -35.92 3.72 1.27
C ASN A 323 -35.09 2.92 2.30
N HIS A 324 -33.79 2.78 2.04
CA HIS A 324 -32.84 2.04 2.88
C HIS A 324 -31.83 2.93 3.62
N TRP A 325 -32.12 4.23 3.77
CA TRP A 325 -31.18 5.18 4.40
C TRP A 325 -30.77 4.80 5.82
N HIS A 326 -31.65 4.15 6.57
CA HIS A 326 -31.37 3.64 7.92
C HIS A 326 -30.17 2.67 7.98
N GLU A 327 -29.86 1.95 6.89
CA GLU A 327 -28.65 1.12 6.79
C GLU A 327 -27.38 1.98 6.72
N ILE A 328 -27.47 3.12 6.02
CA ILE A 328 -26.38 4.11 5.91
C ILE A 328 -26.16 4.82 7.25
N GLU A 329 -27.22 5.14 7.99
CA GLU A 329 -27.13 5.66 9.36
C GLU A 329 -26.41 4.66 10.28
N GLY A 330 -26.72 3.37 10.16
CA GLY A 330 -26.03 2.31 10.89
C GLY A 330 -24.54 2.21 10.54
N MET A 331 -24.21 2.29 9.25
CA MET A 331 -22.83 2.32 8.76
C MET A 331 -22.07 3.54 9.29
N SER A 332 -22.67 4.73 9.21
CA SER A 332 -22.17 6.00 9.73
C SER A 332 -21.84 5.91 11.23
N GLN A 333 -22.78 5.39 12.03
CA GLN A 333 -22.58 5.20 13.46
C GLN A 333 -21.44 4.23 13.77
N ASP A 334 -21.34 3.10 13.05
CA ASP A 334 -20.25 2.15 13.24
C ASP A 334 -18.88 2.78 12.90
N LEU A 335 -18.77 3.53 11.80
CA LEU A 335 -17.54 4.26 11.43
C LEU A 335 -17.09 5.23 12.53
N VAL A 336 -17.99 6.13 12.95
CA VAL A 336 -17.69 7.14 13.99
C VAL A 336 -17.31 6.48 15.31
N THR A 337 -18.01 5.40 15.70
CA THR A 337 -17.78 4.74 16.99
C THR A 337 -16.40 4.09 17.07
N HIS A 338 -15.98 3.40 16.00
CA HIS A 338 -14.77 2.58 16.02
C HIS A 338 -13.52 3.34 15.59
N SER A 339 -13.66 4.44 14.86
CA SER A 339 -12.51 5.17 14.32
C SER A 339 -11.59 5.74 15.39
N ILE A 340 -10.29 5.73 15.08
CA ILE A 340 -9.23 6.41 15.84
C ILE A 340 -8.91 7.81 15.30
N PHE A 341 -9.46 8.17 14.13
CA PHE A 341 -9.37 9.52 13.56
C PHE A 341 -9.95 10.56 14.53
N LYS A 342 -9.41 11.78 14.54
CA LYS A 342 -9.97 12.91 15.30
C LYS A 342 -9.99 14.18 14.44
N PRO A 343 -11.12 14.92 14.34
CA PRO A 343 -12.41 14.69 15.02
C PRO A 343 -13.29 13.62 14.35
N LYS A 344 -13.73 12.61 15.13
CA LYS A 344 -14.45 11.41 14.62
C LYS A 344 -15.74 11.76 13.85
N GLU A 345 -16.35 12.88 14.20
CA GLU A 345 -17.60 13.39 13.62
C GLU A 345 -17.46 13.66 12.11
N LYS A 346 -16.25 13.91 11.60
CA LYS A 346 -16.02 14.03 10.15
C LYS A 346 -16.13 12.70 9.40
N LEU A 347 -16.31 11.58 10.09
CA LEU A 347 -16.63 10.30 9.47
C LEU A 347 -18.14 10.02 9.45
N ALA A 348 -18.96 10.87 10.08
CA ALA A 348 -20.40 10.75 9.97
C ALA A 348 -20.83 11.02 8.52
N ILE A 349 -21.78 10.22 8.03
CA ILE A 349 -22.44 10.39 6.74
C ILE A 349 -23.76 11.09 7.03
N ASN A 350 -23.83 12.39 6.75
CA ASN A 350 -24.97 13.21 7.14
C ASN A 350 -26.03 13.27 6.03
N ASP A 351 -25.61 13.15 4.78
CA ASP A 351 -26.46 13.26 3.62
C ASP A 351 -25.95 12.42 2.43
N GLU A 352 -26.69 12.48 1.32
CA GLU A 352 -26.37 11.76 0.09
C GLU A 352 -25.02 12.20 -0.52
N LYS A 353 -24.60 13.45 -0.32
CA LYS A 353 -23.33 13.97 -0.85
C LYS A 353 -22.16 13.36 -0.08
N ASP A 354 -22.26 13.28 1.23
CA ASP A 354 -21.29 12.57 2.07
C ASP A 354 -21.15 11.10 1.63
N LEU A 355 -22.27 10.44 1.34
CA LEU A 355 -22.26 9.06 0.89
C LEU A 355 -21.63 8.89 -0.51
N GLN A 356 -21.93 9.77 -1.47
CA GLN A 356 -21.28 9.75 -2.79
C GLN A 356 -19.77 9.95 -2.65
N GLN A 357 -19.34 10.93 -1.85
CA GLN A 357 -17.91 11.19 -1.59
C GLN A 357 -17.22 9.98 -0.94
N LEU A 358 -17.88 9.32 0.02
CA LEU A 358 -17.37 8.09 0.63
C LEU A 358 -17.23 6.96 -0.41
N CYS A 359 -18.23 6.76 -1.26
CA CYS A 359 -18.17 5.76 -2.32
C CYS A 359 -17.00 6.02 -3.28
N VAL A 360 -16.81 7.26 -3.76
CA VAL A 360 -15.67 7.61 -4.62
C VAL A 360 -14.34 7.33 -3.91
N TYR A 361 -14.23 7.72 -2.63
CA TYR A 361 -13.04 7.49 -1.82
C TYR A 361 -12.69 6.00 -1.67
N VAL A 362 -13.69 5.17 -1.32
CA VAL A 362 -13.53 3.72 -1.19
C VAL A 362 -13.13 3.09 -2.52
N LEU A 363 -13.88 3.39 -3.59
CA LEU A 363 -13.60 2.85 -4.92
C LEU A 363 -12.18 3.23 -5.38
N TYR A 364 -11.75 4.47 -5.15
CA TYR A 364 -10.42 4.95 -5.53
C TYR A 364 -9.31 4.17 -4.80
N HIS A 365 -9.45 3.95 -3.50
CA HIS A 365 -8.44 3.26 -2.70
C HIS A 365 -8.40 1.75 -2.98
N CYS A 366 -9.56 1.10 -3.10
CA CYS A 366 -9.65 -0.33 -3.40
C CYS A 366 -9.20 -0.67 -4.82
N THR A 367 -9.41 0.24 -5.78
CA THR A 367 -9.05 0.02 -7.19
C THR A 367 -7.69 0.62 -7.52
N PHE A 368 -7.65 1.91 -7.86
CA PHE A 368 -6.49 2.57 -8.42
C PHE A 368 -5.32 2.67 -7.45
N PHE A 369 -5.53 3.23 -6.25
CA PHE A 369 -4.41 3.58 -5.39
C PHE A 369 -3.69 2.33 -4.87
N HIS A 370 -4.42 1.33 -4.40
CA HIS A 370 -3.86 0.02 -4.06
C HIS A 370 -3.14 -0.61 -5.23
N SER A 371 -3.76 -0.65 -6.43
CA SER A 371 -3.11 -1.20 -7.62
C SER A 371 -1.78 -0.50 -7.95
N TRP A 372 -1.70 0.81 -7.73
CA TRP A 372 -0.47 1.56 -7.94
C TRP A 372 0.62 1.17 -6.95
N VAL A 373 0.33 1.29 -5.66
CA VAL A 373 1.34 1.11 -4.60
C VAL A 373 1.74 -0.35 -4.40
N ASN A 374 0.86 -1.32 -4.73
CA ASN A 374 1.14 -2.75 -4.70
C ASN A 374 1.87 -3.22 -5.97
N ASN A 375 1.31 -2.97 -7.16
CA ASN A 375 1.84 -3.63 -8.37
C ASN A 375 3.22 -3.10 -8.79
N LYS A 376 3.61 -1.93 -8.31
CA LYS A 376 4.93 -1.34 -8.53
C LYS A 376 5.96 -1.74 -7.47
N GLN A 377 5.57 -2.46 -6.42
CA GLN A 377 6.49 -2.95 -5.39
C GLN A 377 7.69 -3.69 -5.98
N TYR A 378 7.45 -4.58 -6.93
CA TYR A 378 8.53 -5.36 -7.54
C TYR A 378 9.41 -4.55 -8.49
N GLU A 379 8.89 -3.46 -9.07
CA GLU A 379 9.68 -2.56 -9.94
C GLU A 379 10.82 -1.92 -9.16
N ASP A 380 10.55 -1.49 -7.92
CA ASP A 380 11.50 -0.79 -7.05
C ASP A 380 12.14 -1.74 -6.03
N GLY A 381 11.34 -2.37 -5.17
CA GLY A 381 11.80 -3.23 -4.07
C GLY A 381 12.27 -4.63 -4.49
N GLY A 382 12.15 -5.01 -5.77
CA GLY A 382 12.67 -6.29 -6.27
C GLY A 382 14.17 -6.29 -6.59
N ASP A 383 14.84 -5.13 -6.51
CA ASP A 383 16.29 -4.98 -6.72
C ASP A 383 16.98 -4.42 -5.48
N VAL A 384 17.59 -5.30 -4.69
CA VAL A 384 18.27 -4.93 -3.44
C VAL A 384 19.51 -4.06 -3.64
N GLU A 385 20.07 -4.00 -4.85
CA GLU A 385 21.14 -3.04 -5.16
C GLU A 385 20.58 -1.63 -5.38
N TYR A 386 19.35 -1.54 -5.89
CA TYR A 386 18.67 -0.26 -6.07
C TYR A 386 18.08 0.24 -4.75
N THR A 387 17.29 -0.57 -4.03
CA THR A 387 16.74 -0.22 -2.72
C THR A 387 16.52 -1.46 -1.84
N ALA A 388 16.74 -1.29 -0.54
CA ALA A 388 16.42 -2.30 0.46
C ALA A 388 15.57 -1.67 1.57
N ILE A 389 14.60 -2.41 2.09
CA ILE A 389 13.71 -1.94 3.17
C ILE A 389 14.45 -1.79 4.50
N GLY A 390 15.58 -2.46 4.68
CA GLY A 390 16.43 -2.37 5.86
C GLY A 390 17.91 -2.24 5.49
N LEU A 391 18.62 -1.39 6.23
CA LEU A 391 20.05 -1.18 6.11
C LEU A 391 20.75 -1.65 7.38
N TRP A 392 22.02 -2.05 7.25
CA TRP A 392 22.75 -2.75 8.32
C TRP A 392 24.19 -2.23 8.42
N ASP A 393 24.62 -1.82 9.62
CA ASP A 393 25.98 -1.35 9.88
C ASP A 393 26.94 -2.54 9.99
N LYS A 394 27.86 -2.67 9.05
CA LYS A 394 28.84 -3.77 8.99
C LYS A 394 29.84 -3.75 10.13
N ASP A 395 30.01 -2.60 10.77
CA ASP A 395 30.93 -2.41 11.89
C ASP A 395 30.25 -2.68 13.25
N ASP A 396 28.93 -2.91 13.27
CA ASP A 396 28.19 -3.20 14.50
C ASP A 396 28.44 -4.66 14.97
N PRO A 397 28.67 -4.93 16.27
CA PRO A 397 28.85 -6.28 16.80
C PRO A 397 27.69 -7.24 16.53
N ASN A 398 26.48 -6.74 16.26
CA ASN A 398 25.28 -7.51 15.96
C ASN A 398 25.11 -7.78 14.46
N TYR A 399 26.01 -7.29 13.61
CA TYR A 399 25.96 -7.52 12.18
C TYR A 399 26.19 -9.00 11.85
N ASP A 400 25.22 -9.60 11.14
CA ASP A 400 25.33 -10.93 10.59
C ASP A 400 25.07 -10.88 9.08
N ALA A 401 26.14 -11.01 8.30
CA ALA A 401 26.07 -11.02 6.84
C ALA A 401 25.08 -12.05 6.29
N LYS A 402 24.99 -13.24 6.91
CA LYS A 402 24.08 -14.29 6.45
C LYS A 402 22.63 -13.90 6.73
N LYS A 403 22.34 -13.31 7.89
CA LYS A 403 20.99 -12.82 8.24
C LYS A 403 20.55 -11.68 7.32
N VAL A 404 21.46 -10.76 6.98
CA VAL A 404 21.19 -9.68 6.02
C VAL A 404 20.84 -10.25 4.64
N GLU A 405 21.60 -11.23 4.16
CA GLU A 405 21.28 -11.91 2.90
C GLU A 405 19.93 -12.65 2.92
N GLU A 406 19.55 -13.25 4.07
CA GLU A 406 18.21 -13.84 4.26
C GLU A 406 17.09 -12.81 4.16
N ARG A 407 17.29 -11.63 4.72
CA ARG A 407 16.33 -10.51 4.66
C ARG A 407 16.15 -10.00 3.23
N TYR A 408 17.25 -9.83 2.50
CA TYR A 408 17.22 -9.44 1.10
C TYR A 408 16.56 -10.50 0.20
N ASP A 409 16.80 -11.79 0.45
CA ASP A 409 16.07 -12.86 -0.25
C ASP A 409 14.57 -12.82 0.05
N ALA A 410 14.18 -12.57 1.30
CA ALA A 410 12.78 -12.45 1.70
C ALA A 410 12.10 -11.25 1.05
N GLN A 411 12.78 -10.09 0.97
CA GLN A 411 12.29 -8.89 0.30
C GLN A 411 11.94 -9.18 -1.16
N VAL A 412 12.89 -9.69 -1.94
CA VAL A 412 12.67 -9.93 -3.39
C VAL A 412 11.54 -10.94 -3.61
N LYS A 413 11.45 -11.99 -2.78
CA LYS A 413 10.36 -12.98 -2.84
C LYS A 413 9.00 -12.37 -2.56
N LEU A 414 8.90 -11.57 -1.50
CA LEU A 414 7.65 -10.98 -1.10
C LEU A 414 7.19 -9.95 -2.13
N MET A 415 8.07 -9.05 -2.57
CA MET A 415 7.73 -8.04 -3.57
C MET A 415 7.30 -8.67 -4.90
N TRP A 416 7.92 -9.78 -5.31
CA TRP A 416 7.45 -10.55 -6.46
C TRP A 416 6.04 -11.09 -6.22
N THR A 417 5.83 -11.77 -5.10
CA THR A 417 4.54 -12.40 -4.78
C THR A 417 3.42 -11.35 -4.76
N LEU A 418 3.63 -10.24 -4.06
CA LEU A 418 2.65 -9.17 -3.92
C LEU A 418 2.44 -8.41 -5.25
N GLY A 419 3.51 -8.04 -5.95
CA GLY A 419 3.39 -7.29 -7.21
C GLY A 419 2.90 -8.11 -8.42
N SER A 420 2.90 -9.44 -8.33
CA SER A 420 2.52 -10.34 -9.45
C SER A 420 1.12 -10.95 -9.32
N LEU A 421 0.51 -10.95 -8.14
CA LEU A 421 -0.86 -11.40 -7.99
C LEU A 421 -1.83 -10.37 -8.57
N ARG A 422 -2.48 -10.73 -9.68
CA ARG A 422 -3.43 -9.86 -10.38
C ARG A 422 -4.74 -10.60 -10.55
N TYR A 423 -5.52 -10.57 -9.48
CA TYR A 423 -6.82 -11.22 -9.40
C TYR A 423 -7.94 -10.18 -9.55
N ASN A 424 -8.84 -10.42 -10.52
CA ASN A 424 -9.93 -9.53 -10.92
C ASN A 424 -9.51 -8.13 -11.42
N PRO A 425 -8.79 -8.01 -12.55
CA PRO A 425 -8.60 -6.71 -13.21
C PRO A 425 -9.93 -6.02 -13.51
N ALA A 426 -10.07 -4.75 -13.17
CA ALA A 426 -11.29 -3.96 -13.34
C ALA A 426 -11.75 -3.89 -14.80
N ILE A 427 -10.82 -3.78 -15.76
CA ILE A 427 -11.16 -3.75 -17.18
C ILE A 427 -11.84 -5.03 -17.68
N GLU A 428 -11.67 -6.15 -16.98
CA GLU A 428 -12.30 -7.43 -17.30
C GLU A 428 -13.58 -7.64 -16.47
N PHE A 429 -13.49 -7.46 -15.16
CA PHE A 429 -14.50 -7.89 -14.19
C PHE A 429 -15.47 -6.79 -13.73
N ALA A 430 -15.16 -5.51 -13.93
CA ALA A 430 -16.06 -4.43 -13.50
C ALA A 430 -17.40 -4.45 -14.26
N PRO A 431 -18.46 -3.83 -13.69
CA PRO A 431 -19.68 -3.53 -14.40
C PRO A 431 -19.42 -2.72 -15.68
N LEU A 432 -20.27 -2.91 -16.71
CA LEU A 432 -20.08 -2.28 -18.02
C LEU A 432 -19.92 -0.74 -17.95
N PRO A 433 -20.66 0.02 -17.12
CA PRO A 433 -20.46 1.47 -17.02
C PRO A 433 -19.04 1.85 -16.59
N LEU A 434 -18.51 1.19 -15.55
CA LEU A 434 -17.14 1.43 -15.08
C LEU A 434 -16.09 1.03 -16.14
N LYS A 435 -16.29 -0.08 -16.85
CA LYS A 435 -15.40 -0.48 -17.96
C LYS A 435 -15.34 0.54 -19.09
N LYS A 436 -16.50 1.11 -19.47
CA LYS A 436 -16.57 2.16 -20.49
C LYS A 436 -15.79 3.41 -20.06
N LEU A 437 -15.96 3.83 -18.80
CA LEU A 437 -15.24 4.98 -18.25
C LEU A 437 -13.73 4.72 -18.16
N LEU A 438 -13.29 3.55 -17.71
CA LEU A 438 -11.87 3.17 -17.73
C LEU A 438 -11.29 3.26 -19.15
N TRP A 439 -12.03 2.78 -20.15
CA TRP A 439 -11.60 2.85 -21.55
C TRP A 439 -11.59 4.27 -22.13
N GLU A 440 -12.55 5.10 -21.74
CA GLU A 440 -12.64 6.53 -22.12
C GLU A 440 -11.45 7.33 -21.55
N TYR A 441 -11.05 7.05 -20.31
CA TYR A 441 -9.98 7.76 -19.60
C TYR A 441 -8.58 7.18 -19.81
N ARG A 442 -8.46 6.08 -20.57
CA ARG A 442 -7.21 5.29 -20.72
C ARG A 442 -5.98 6.14 -21.05
N ASP A 443 -6.10 7.13 -21.95
CA ASP A 443 -4.97 7.93 -22.43
C ASP A 443 -4.37 8.82 -21.33
N ARG A 444 -5.10 9.03 -20.23
CA ARG A 444 -4.63 9.75 -19.03
C ARG A 444 -4.09 8.82 -17.94
N ILE A 445 -4.42 7.53 -17.99
CA ILE A 445 -4.12 6.54 -16.94
C ILE A 445 -2.94 5.65 -17.35
N GLU A 446 -3.00 5.06 -18.54
CA GLU A 446 -2.02 4.08 -19.05
C GLU A 446 -0.56 4.55 -19.08
N PRO A 447 -0.26 5.85 -19.31
CA PRO A 447 1.12 6.32 -19.20
C PRO A 447 1.74 6.07 -17.82
N GLY A 448 0.94 6.02 -16.75
CA GLY A 448 1.41 5.77 -15.39
C GLY A 448 1.25 4.31 -14.92
N ILE A 449 0.12 3.70 -15.25
CA ILE A 449 -0.21 2.32 -14.90
C ILE A 449 -1.11 1.67 -15.97
N PRO A 450 -0.78 0.48 -16.49
CA PRO A 450 -1.64 -0.20 -17.47
C PRO A 450 -3.04 -0.49 -16.91
N LEU A 451 -4.10 -0.37 -17.73
CA LEU A 451 -5.46 -0.66 -17.25
C LEU A 451 -5.64 -2.10 -16.75
N GLY A 452 -4.93 -3.06 -17.34
CA GLY A 452 -4.94 -4.46 -16.89
C GLY A 452 -4.28 -4.68 -15.51
N TRP A 453 -3.64 -3.65 -14.95
CA TRP A 453 -3.08 -3.68 -13.59
C TRP A 453 -4.02 -3.01 -12.58
N ILE A 454 -5.10 -2.36 -13.00
CA ILE A 454 -6.09 -1.80 -12.08
C ILE A 454 -7.01 -2.93 -11.64
N MET A 455 -6.94 -3.31 -10.37
CA MET A 455 -7.74 -4.38 -9.77
C MET A 455 -9.10 -3.86 -9.31
N MET A 456 -10.08 -4.76 -9.16
CA MET A 456 -11.37 -4.44 -8.57
C MET A 456 -11.29 -4.18 -7.06
N SER A 457 -10.40 -4.87 -6.35
CA SER A 457 -10.33 -4.86 -4.90
C SER A 457 -8.90 -5.07 -4.37
N ILE A 458 -8.77 -4.99 -3.05
CA ILE A 458 -7.56 -5.32 -2.30
C ILE A 458 -7.62 -6.81 -1.92
N ASN A 459 -6.77 -7.63 -2.51
CA ASN A 459 -6.81 -9.08 -2.30
C ASN A 459 -5.42 -9.76 -2.30
N ILE A 460 -4.34 -9.02 -2.08
CA ILE A 460 -2.95 -9.52 -2.19
C ILE A 460 -2.14 -9.37 -0.90
#